data_AF-A0A074WRE3-F1
#
_entry.id   AF-A0A074WRE3-F1
#
_cell.length_a   1.000
_cell.length_b   1.000
_cell.length_c   1.000
_cell.angle_alpha   90.00
_cell.angle_beta   90.00
_cell.angle_gamma   90.00
#
_symmetry.space_group_name_H-M   'P 1'
#
loop_
_entity.id
_entity.type
_entity.pdbx_description
1 polymer ?
#
loop_
_entity_poly.entity_id
_entity_poly.type
_entity_poly.pdbx_seq_one_letter_code
_entity_poly.pdbx_strand_id
1 'polypeptide(L)' 'HLDHCFDYLRQLLMCDLEITYEGARVDPDGMSRAVDGWGTLHQCKDWSAINSWMLEN' A
#
# COMPACT_ATOMS: atom_id res chain seq x y z
N HIS A 1 1.72 -15.67 2.59
CA HIS A 1 1.92 -15.31 1.16
C HIS A 1 0.69 -14.64 0.58
N LEU A 2 -0.49 -15.28 0.60
CA LEU A 2 -1.73 -14.69 0.08
C LEU A 2 -2.08 -13.34 0.72
N ASP A 3 -1.87 -13.19 2.03
CA ASP A 3 -2.16 -11.94 2.74
C ASP A 3 -1.36 -10.76 2.18
N HIS A 4 -0.07 -10.94 1.89
CA HIS A 4 0.77 -9.89 1.27
C HIS A 4 0.32 -9.57 -0.16
N CYS A 5 -0.15 -10.57 -0.92
CA CYS A 5 -0.67 -10.36 -2.27
C CYS A 5 -1.92 -9.47 -2.25
N PHE A 6 -2.88 -9.77 -1.37
CA PHE A 6 -4.08 -8.96 -1.24
C PHE A 6 -3.78 -7.56 -0.69
N ASP A 7 -2.79 -7.43 0.19
CA ASP A 7 -2.38 -6.12 0.67
C ASP A 7 -1.74 -5.28 -0.44
N TYR A 8 -0.91 -5.87 -1.31
CA TYR A 8 -0.40 -5.17 -2.50
C TYR A 8 -1.51 -4.76 -3.46
N LEU A 9 -2.49 -5.63 -3.71
CA LEU A 9 -3.64 -5.29 -4.57
C LEU A 9 -4.45 -4.13 -3.97
N ARG A 10 -4.64 -4.12 -2.66
CA ARG A 10 -5.26 -3.01 -1.95
C ARG A 10 -4.45 -1.73 -2.11
N GLN A 11 -3.13 -1.77 -1.89
CA GLN A 11 -2.24 -0.61 -2.07
C GLN A 11 -2.30 -0.08 -3.52
N LEU A 12 -2.25 -0.97 -4.53
CA LEU A 12 -2.39 -0.61 -5.95
C LEU A 12 -3.75 0.00 -6.31
N LEU A 13 -4.83 -0.41 -5.65
CA LEU A 13 -6.16 0.18 -5.86
C LEU A 13 -6.27 1.55 -5.19
N MET A 14 -5.68 1.67 -4.00
CA MET A 14 -5.75 2.88 -3.19
C MET A 14 -4.83 4.00 -3.67
N CYS A 15 -3.77 3.64 -4.38
CA CYS A 15 -2.73 4.57 -4.80
C CYS A 15 -2.48 4.50 -6.30
N ASP A 16 -1.74 5.48 -6.83
CA ASP A 16 -1.37 5.48 -8.24
C ASP A 16 -0.24 4.47 -8.52
N LEU A 17 -0.22 3.92 -9.73
CA LEU A 17 0.88 3.04 -10.15
C LEU A 17 2.16 3.87 -10.26
N GLU A 18 3.08 3.64 -9.34
CA GLU A 18 4.40 4.27 -9.35
C GLU A 18 5.53 3.24 -9.50
N ILE A 19 6.68 3.70 -9.99
CA ILE A 19 7.89 2.89 -10.23
C ILE A 19 9.00 3.23 -9.23
N THR A 20 8.63 3.77 -8.07
CA THR A 20 9.56 4.13 -7.00
C THR A 20 10.27 2.88 -6.48
N TYR A 21 11.53 3.02 -6.08
CA TYR A 21 12.28 1.94 -5.46
C TYR A 21 11.69 1.60 -4.08
N GLU A 22 11.30 0.35 -3.89
CA GLU A 22 10.80 -0.14 -2.62
C GLU A 22 11.92 -0.79 -1.79
N GLY A 23 12.09 -0.31 -0.56
CA GLY A 23 13.05 -0.88 0.39
C GLY A 23 12.48 -2.09 1.13
N ALA A 24 13.34 -3.06 1.47
CA ALA A 24 12.92 -4.18 2.31
C ALA A 24 12.74 -3.72 3.77
N ARG A 25 11.55 -3.98 4.33
CA ARG A 25 11.29 -3.87 5.77
C ARG A 25 12.08 -4.95 6.50
N VAL A 26 12.77 -4.56 7.56
CA VAL A 26 13.51 -5.46 8.44
C VAL A 26 12.77 -5.56 9.76
N ASP A 27 12.47 -6.78 10.21
CA ASP A 27 11.85 -7.00 11.51
C ASP A 27 12.80 -6.57 12.66
N PRO A 28 12.28 -6.26 13.86
CA PRO A 28 13.10 -5.77 14.98
C PRO A 28 14.23 -6.73 15.41
N ASP A 29 14.07 -8.02 15.15
CA ASP A 29 15.08 -9.05 15.42
C ASP A 29 16.20 -9.09 14.36
N GLY A 30 16.06 -8.34 13.26
CA GLY A 30 17.02 -8.27 12.16
C GLY A 30 17.03 -9.49 11.23
N MET A 31 16.21 -10.51 11.51
CA MET A 31 16.30 -11.84 10.86
C MET A 31 15.40 -11.93 9.63
N SER A 32 14.28 -11.23 9.63
CA SER A 32 13.30 -11.25 8.55
C SER A 32 13.40 -9.98 7.70
N ARG A 33 13.41 -10.18 6.37
CA ARG A 33 13.33 -9.12 5.36
C ARG A 33 12.15 -9.39 4.46
N ALA A 34 11.26 -8.41 4.33
CA ALA A 34 10.10 -8.49 3.46
C ALA A 34 9.99 -7.21 2.62
N VAL A 35 9.54 -7.38 1.39
CA VAL A 35 9.15 -6.30 0.47
C VAL A 35 7.62 -6.36 0.46
N ASP A 36 6.97 -5.36 1.05
CA ASP A 36 5.54 -5.35 1.38
C ASP A 36 4.82 -4.02 1.06
N GLY A 37 5.51 -3.07 0.44
CA GLY A 37 5.04 -1.75 0.03
C GLY A 37 5.08 -0.70 1.15
N TRP A 38 5.21 -1.11 2.41
CA TRP A 38 5.08 -0.21 3.55
C TRP A 38 6.36 0.58 3.84
N GLY A 39 6.19 1.81 4.33
CA GLY A 39 7.32 2.72 4.57
C GLY A 39 7.89 3.37 3.31
N THR A 40 7.37 3.02 2.13
CA THR A 40 7.60 3.72 0.87
C THR A 40 6.57 4.84 0.72
N LEU A 41 6.98 5.96 0.13
CA LEU A 41 6.11 7.10 -0.10
C LEU A 41 5.29 6.86 -1.38
N HIS A 42 3.97 6.76 -1.23
CA HIS A 42 3.03 6.58 -2.35
C HIS A 42 2.18 7.83 -2.57
N GLN A 43 1.83 8.11 -3.82
CA GLN A 43 0.75 9.06 -4.14
C GLN A 43 -0.59 8.33 -4.14
N CYS A 44 -1.48 8.66 -3.19
CA CYS A 44 -2.73 7.94 -2.98
C CYS A 44 -3.98 8.78 -3.22
N LYS A 45 -5.08 8.09 -3.56
CA LYS A 45 -6.39 8.70 -3.79
C LYS A 45 -7.00 9.14 -2.45
N ASP A 46 -7.78 10.22 -2.45
CA ASP A 46 -8.57 10.60 -1.28
C ASP A 46 -9.82 9.71 -1.17
N TRP A 47 -9.70 8.65 -0.36
CA TRP A 47 -10.81 7.72 -0.11
C TRP A 47 -11.95 8.35 0.68
N SER A 48 -11.70 9.42 1.42
CA SER A 48 -12.78 10.14 2.12
C SER A 48 -13.68 10.83 1.12
N ALA A 49 -13.10 11.51 0.13
CA ALA A 49 -13.84 12.14 -0.96
C ALA A 49 -14.62 11.11 -1.80
N ILE A 50 -14.02 9.96 -2.12
CA ILE A 50 -14.68 8.87 -2.84
C ILE A 50 -15.88 8.36 -2.02
N ASN A 51 -15.69 8.11 -0.73
CA ASN A 51 -16.75 7.61 0.13
C ASN A 51 -17.89 8.63 0.32
N SER A 52 -17.56 9.91 0.49
CA SER A 52 -18.56 10.98 0.53
C SER A 52 -19.39 11.02 -0.75
N TRP A 53 -18.74 11.00 -1.92
CA TRP A 53 -19.45 10.99 -3.21
C TRP A 53 -20.38 9.79 -3.36
N MET A 54 -19.93 8.59 -2.97
CA MET A 54 -20.74 7.36 -3.02
C MET A 54 -21.94 7.35 -2.06
N LEU A 55 -21.89 8.11 -0.97
CA LEU A 55 -23.00 8.20 -0.01
C LEU A 55 -24.00 9.30 -0.38
N GLU A 56 -23.55 10.30 -1.14
CA GLU A 56 -24.36 11.43 -1.62
C GLU A 56 -25.11 11.14 -2.93
N ASN A 57 -24.75 10.08 -3.66
CA ASN A 57 -25.35 9.65 -4.93
C ASN A 57 -25.80 8.19 -4.88
#